data_AF-A0A8X8A3F4-F1
#
_entry.id   AF-A0A8X8A3F4-F1
#
_cell.length_a   1.000
_cell.length_b   1.000
_cell.length_c   1.000
_cell.angle_alpha   90.00
_cell.angle_beta   90.00
_cell.angle_gamma   90.00
#
_symmetry.space_group_name_H-M   'P 1'
#
loop_
_entity.id
_entity.type
_entity.pdbx_description
1 polymer ?
#
loop_
_entity_poly.entity_id
_entity_poly.type
_entity_poly.pdbx_seq_one_letter_code
_entity_poly.pdbx_strand_id
1 'polypeptide(L)'
;MTNNIAEKRRQQEEEDDEEDGDLDGWGERSYADERSWEALQEDESGLLRPLDNKAMYHAQYRRRLRSLSTASNSQRIQKGLIRFLYIVLDLSRAASVMDFRPSRMAVVAQNVEAFIREFFDQNPLSQIALVTIKDGVAYSLTELGGSPESHIKALMAKLECSGDSSLQNALELVHEYLDKIPSYGNREVLILYSALTTCDPGDIMETIQKCKKSKMRCSVIGLSAEMFICKHLCQETGGLYSVALDESHFKELILEHAPPPPAIAEFAIANLIKMGFPQRAAEGSISICSCHKESKVGEGFICPRCKARVCELPTECRICGLTLVSSPHLARSYHHLFPIAPFDEVKPSRQNEPHRRSQKTCFGCQQSLVNPAILIVLSQATNPAFKLLVQNANSTFALTVTFTFMRACTIAQVARALELHSQALLHR
;
A
#
# COMPACT_ATOMS: atom_id res chain seq x y z
N MET A 1 23.35 -35.89 74.02
CA MET A 1 22.33 -35.57 72.99
C MET A 1 22.52 -34.17 72.37
N THR A 2 23.63 -33.47 72.62
CA THR A 2 23.88 -32.11 72.13
C THR A 2 24.87 -32.00 70.96
N ASN A 3 25.68 -33.03 70.67
CA ASN A 3 26.60 -33.00 69.53
C ASN A 3 25.93 -33.33 68.17
N ASN A 4 24.89 -34.17 68.16
CA ASN A 4 24.19 -34.55 66.92
C ASN A 4 23.30 -33.45 66.32
N ILE A 5 23.03 -32.37 67.07
CA ILE A 5 22.20 -31.23 66.61
C ILE A 5 23.10 -30.16 65.98
N ALA A 6 24.35 -30.04 66.44
CA ALA A 6 25.32 -29.08 65.90
C ALA A 6 25.89 -29.56 64.55
N GLU A 7 26.13 -30.86 64.37
CA GLU A 7 26.54 -31.42 63.07
C GLU A 7 25.42 -31.37 62.03
N LYS A 8 24.16 -31.58 62.43
CA LYS A 8 23.00 -31.43 61.54
C LYS A 8 22.75 -29.98 61.11
N ARG A 9 23.02 -28.99 61.98
CA ARG A 9 22.91 -27.57 61.61
C ARG A 9 24.02 -27.11 60.68
N ARG A 10 25.25 -27.61 60.86
CA ARG A 10 26.36 -27.31 59.93
C ARG A 10 26.17 -27.92 58.56
N GLN A 11 25.64 -29.14 58.47
CA GLN A 11 25.31 -29.77 57.18
C GLN A 11 24.13 -29.08 56.47
N GLN A 12 23.22 -28.48 57.23
CA GLN A 12 22.08 -27.75 56.68
C GLN A 12 22.45 -26.30 56.29
N GLU A 13 23.38 -25.66 57.00
CA GLU A 13 23.99 -24.38 56.60
C GLU A 13 24.94 -24.55 55.39
N GLU A 14 25.64 -25.68 55.24
CA GLU A 14 26.44 -26.00 54.04
C GLU A 14 25.57 -26.39 52.82
N GLU A 15 24.37 -26.95 53.02
CA GLU A 15 23.40 -27.19 51.93
C GLU A 15 22.66 -25.91 51.51
N ASP A 16 22.38 -24.98 52.44
CA ASP A 16 21.74 -23.68 52.14
C ASP A 16 22.71 -22.69 51.46
N ASP A 17 24.02 -22.72 51.78
CA ASP A 17 25.06 -21.91 51.10
C ASP A 17 25.40 -22.43 49.68
N GLU A 18 25.03 -23.67 49.33
CA GLU A 18 25.15 -24.20 47.95
C GLU A 18 23.93 -23.85 47.07
N GLU A 19 22.77 -23.50 47.64
CA GLU A 19 21.58 -23.07 46.88
C GLU A 19 21.54 -21.56 46.59
N ASP A 20 22.21 -20.72 47.38
CA ASP A 20 22.28 -19.26 47.15
C ASP A 20 23.34 -18.85 46.10
N GLY A 21 24.11 -19.80 45.56
CA GLY A 21 25.09 -19.57 44.49
C GLY A 21 24.52 -19.61 43.06
N ASP A 22 23.27 -20.05 42.85
CA ASP A 22 22.69 -20.22 41.50
C ASP A 22 21.75 -19.06 41.10
N LEU A 23 21.54 -18.07 41.97
CA LEU A 23 20.70 -16.89 41.69
C LEU A 23 21.39 -15.84 40.81
N ASP A 24 22.71 -15.68 40.95
CA ASP A 24 23.53 -14.87 40.01
C ASP A 24 23.76 -15.63 38.69
N GLY A 25 23.74 -16.97 38.73
CA GLY A 25 23.85 -17.84 37.56
C GLY A 25 22.59 -17.94 36.72
N TRP A 26 21.40 -17.74 37.28
CA TRP A 26 20.12 -17.79 36.56
C TRP A 26 19.92 -16.61 35.61
N GLY A 27 20.36 -15.41 36.00
CA GLY A 27 20.40 -14.26 35.11
C GLY A 27 21.34 -14.49 33.94
N GLU A 28 22.56 -14.96 34.23
CA GLU A 28 23.63 -15.11 33.24
C GLU A 28 23.45 -16.36 32.33
N ARG A 29 22.87 -17.46 32.84
CA ARG A 29 22.52 -18.66 32.04
C ARG A 29 21.35 -18.44 31.10
N SER A 30 20.37 -17.62 31.48
CA SER A 30 19.23 -17.30 30.60
C SER A 30 19.65 -16.44 29.40
N TYR A 31 20.69 -15.59 29.56
CA TYR A 31 21.33 -14.89 28.43
C TYR A 31 22.33 -15.77 27.65
N ALA A 32 22.76 -16.91 28.23
CA ALA A 32 23.74 -17.81 27.61
C ALA A 32 23.13 -18.82 26.64
N ASP A 33 21.82 -19.10 26.70
CA ASP A 33 21.12 -19.98 25.74
C ASP A 33 20.67 -19.22 24.48
N GLU A 34 20.50 -17.89 24.59
CA GLU A 34 20.22 -16.99 23.46
C GLU A 34 21.39 -16.02 23.22
N ARG A 35 22.58 -16.55 22.91
CA ARG A 35 23.75 -15.74 22.50
C ARG A 35 23.55 -15.15 21.10
N SER A 36 22.59 -14.26 20.94
CA SER A 36 22.31 -13.55 19.69
C SER A 36 23.53 -12.77 19.17
N TRP A 37 24.49 -12.47 20.05
CA TRP A 37 25.76 -11.82 19.75
C TRP A 37 26.78 -12.74 19.06
N GLU A 38 26.67 -14.07 19.18
CA GLU A 38 27.51 -15.03 18.44
C GLU A 38 27.15 -15.11 16.94
N ALA A 39 25.95 -14.63 16.57
CA ALA A 39 25.50 -14.53 15.18
C ALA A 39 25.93 -13.22 14.47
N LEU A 40 26.72 -12.38 15.15
CA LEU A 40 27.30 -11.17 14.57
C LEU A 40 28.68 -11.50 13.98
N GLN A 41 28.95 -11.02 12.76
CA GLN A 41 30.23 -11.21 12.08
C GLN A 41 30.95 -9.87 11.96
N GLU A 42 32.25 -9.84 12.24
CA GLU A 42 33.08 -8.65 12.05
C GLU A 42 33.32 -8.39 10.56
N ASP A 43 33.14 -7.14 10.14
CA ASP A 43 33.52 -6.69 8.80
C ASP A 43 35.03 -6.46 8.66
N GLU A 44 35.52 -6.18 7.44
CA GLU A 44 36.96 -5.93 7.16
C GLU A 44 37.54 -4.74 7.94
N SER A 45 36.70 -3.91 8.56
CA SER A 45 37.07 -2.80 9.43
C SER A 45 36.98 -3.12 10.93
N GLY A 46 36.64 -4.36 11.31
CA GLY A 46 36.51 -4.80 12.70
C GLY A 46 35.20 -4.38 13.37
N LEU A 47 34.17 -4.00 12.60
CA LEU A 47 32.86 -3.61 13.11
C LEU A 47 31.89 -4.80 13.06
N LEU A 48 31.24 -5.13 14.19
CA LEU A 48 30.28 -6.23 14.28
C LEU A 48 28.99 -5.90 13.51
N ARG A 49 28.58 -6.80 12.60
CA ARG A 49 27.32 -6.71 11.85
C ARG A 49 26.50 -7.99 11.98
N PRO A 50 25.15 -7.91 12.03
CA PRO A 50 24.30 -9.08 11.92
C PRO A 50 24.54 -9.83 10.60
N LEU A 51 24.42 -11.17 10.61
CA LEU A 51 24.33 -11.98 9.38
C LEU A 51 23.40 -11.29 8.38
N ASP A 52 23.87 -11.08 7.14
CA ASP A 52 23.17 -10.32 6.10
C ASP A 52 21.96 -11.11 5.56
N ASN A 53 20.95 -11.28 6.40
CA ASN A 53 19.67 -11.87 6.05
C ASN A 53 18.88 -10.94 5.12
N LYS A 54 19.35 -9.74 4.80
CA LYS A 54 18.70 -8.87 3.81
C LYS A 54 18.52 -9.59 2.49
N ALA A 55 19.47 -10.44 2.07
CA ALA A 55 19.32 -11.24 0.86
C ALA A 55 18.13 -12.23 0.95
N MET A 56 17.94 -12.86 2.10
CA MET A 56 16.83 -13.78 2.37
C MET A 56 15.50 -13.04 2.54
N TYR A 57 15.46 -11.96 3.32
CA TYR A 57 14.28 -11.10 3.47
C TYR A 57 13.87 -10.50 2.12
N HIS A 58 14.81 -9.99 1.33
CA HIS A 58 14.54 -9.52 -0.03
C HIS A 58 14.08 -10.66 -0.95
N ALA A 59 14.61 -11.88 -0.82
CA ALA A 59 14.15 -13.03 -1.59
C ALA A 59 12.72 -13.45 -1.22
N GLN A 60 12.38 -13.46 0.07
CA GLN A 60 11.04 -13.76 0.59
C GLN A 60 10.04 -12.65 0.21
N TYR A 61 10.43 -11.39 0.37
CA TYR A 61 9.64 -10.22 -0.05
C TYR A 61 9.38 -10.22 -1.57
N ARG A 62 10.42 -10.46 -2.39
CA ARG A 62 10.27 -10.61 -3.85
C ARG A 62 9.37 -11.79 -4.20
N ARG A 63 9.44 -12.91 -3.47
CA ARG A 63 8.55 -14.06 -3.67
C ARG A 63 7.10 -13.73 -3.30
N ARG A 64 6.87 -12.98 -2.22
CA ARG A 64 5.55 -12.48 -1.81
C ARG A 64 4.97 -11.54 -2.87
N LEU A 65 5.72 -10.53 -3.30
CA LEU A 65 5.35 -9.64 -4.41
C LEU A 65 5.04 -10.41 -5.69
N ARG A 66 5.81 -11.46 -6.01
CA ARG A 66 5.56 -12.32 -7.18
C ARG A 66 4.30 -13.16 -7.02
N SER A 67 4.02 -13.67 -5.83
CA SER A 67 2.77 -14.41 -5.58
C SER A 67 1.54 -13.51 -5.69
N LEU A 68 1.63 -12.26 -5.18
CA LEU A 68 0.59 -11.25 -5.31
C LEU A 68 0.42 -10.80 -6.77
N SER A 69 1.51 -10.61 -7.51
CA SER A 69 1.46 -10.22 -8.92
C SER A 69 1.00 -11.36 -9.83
N THR A 70 1.34 -12.62 -9.54
CA THR A 70 0.87 -13.79 -10.31
C THR A 70 -0.62 -14.04 -10.06
N ALA A 71 -1.08 -13.93 -8.81
CA ALA A 71 -2.50 -14.03 -8.50
C ALA A 71 -3.35 -12.91 -9.14
N SER A 72 -2.79 -11.69 -9.28
CA SER A 72 -3.49 -10.54 -9.86
C SER A 72 -3.32 -10.37 -11.37
N ASN A 73 -2.26 -10.90 -11.99
CA ASN A 73 -1.98 -10.77 -13.44
C ASN A 73 -2.44 -11.97 -14.28
N SER A 74 -2.69 -13.14 -13.68
CA SER A 74 -2.99 -14.37 -14.42
C SER A 74 -4.45 -14.51 -14.87
N GLN A 75 -5.36 -13.65 -14.41
CA GLN A 75 -6.77 -13.70 -14.81
C GLN A 75 -7.20 -12.33 -15.34
N ARG A 76 -7.87 -12.30 -16.50
CA ARG A 76 -8.56 -11.10 -17.02
C ARG A 76 -9.75 -10.80 -16.11
N ILE A 77 -9.47 -10.19 -14.97
CA ILE A 77 -10.46 -9.87 -13.95
C ILE A 77 -10.92 -8.42 -14.17
N GLN A 78 -12.23 -8.19 -14.06
CA GLN A 78 -12.78 -6.85 -14.05
C GLN A 78 -12.26 -6.10 -12.82
N LYS A 79 -11.70 -4.91 -13.03
CA LYS A 79 -11.23 -4.02 -11.95
C LYS A 79 -12.19 -2.85 -11.82
N GLY A 80 -12.52 -2.47 -10.58
CA GLY A 80 -13.30 -1.27 -10.33
C GLY A 80 -12.39 -0.03 -10.37
N LEU A 81 -12.41 0.67 -11.50
CA LEU A 81 -11.53 1.83 -11.73
C LEU A 81 -11.96 3.08 -10.94
N ILE A 82 -13.26 3.20 -10.64
CA ILE A 82 -13.81 4.33 -9.88
C ILE A 82 -14.01 3.87 -8.44
N ARG A 83 -13.16 4.36 -7.54
CA ARG A 83 -13.16 3.99 -6.13
C ARG A 83 -13.52 5.20 -5.28
N PHE A 84 -14.35 4.97 -4.28
CA PHE A 84 -14.67 5.93 -3.25
C PHE A 84 -14.10 5.37 -1.95
N LEU A 85 -12.94 5.89 -1.57
CA LEU A 85 -12.15 5.38 -0.45
C LEU A 85 -12.30 6.32 0.75
N TYR A 86 -12.82 5.80 1.86
CA TYR A 86 -12.75 6.45 3.15
C TYR A 86 -11.53 5.94 3.92
N ILE A 87 -10.63 6.83 4.31
CA ILE A 87 -9.51 6.50 5.19
C ILE A 87 -9.92 6.91 6.61
N VAL A 88 -10.05 5.93 7.49
CA VAL A 88 -10.39 6.13 8.90
C VAL A 88 -9.11 6.07 9.72
N LEU A 89 -8.81 7.15 10.43
CA LEU A 89 -7.61 7.32 11.24
C LEU A 89 -7.97 7.25 12.72
N ASP A 90 -7.31 6.34 13.43
CA ASP A 90 -7.41 6.26 14.89
C ASP A 90 -6.53 7.36 15.54
N LEU A 91 -7.17 8.35 16.16
CA LEU A 91 -6.54 9.41 16.96
C LEU A 91 -6.78 9.19 18.47
N SER A 92 -7.01 7.95 18.90
CA SER A 92 -7.12 7.61 20.33
C SER A 92 -5.79 7.76 21.06
N ARG A 93 -5.81 7.63 22.39
CA ARG A 93 -4.61 7.59 23.24
C ARG A 93 -3.56 6.56 22.78
N ALA A 94 -4.00 5.48 22.13
CA ALA A 94 -3.10 4.44 21.63
C ALA A 94 -2.24 4.93 20.45
N ALA A 95 -2.67 5.97 19.73
CA ALA A 95 -1.95 6.56 18.61
C ALA A 95 -0.85 7.55 19.06
N SER A 96 -0.84 8.00 20.33
CA SER A 96 0.24 8.83 20.88
C SER A 96 1.44 8.02 21.40
N VAL A 97 1.37 6.69 21.40
CA VAL A 97 2.47 5.82 21.84
C VAL A 97 3.69 5.98 20.91
N MET A 98 4.90 5.87 21.48
CA MET A 98 6.18 6.15 20.83
C MET A 98 7.02 4.89 20.53
N ASP A 99 6.38 3.77 20.20
CA ASP A 99 7.05 2.58 19.65
C ASP A 99 7.54 2.83 18.21
N PHE A 100 6.76 3.57 17.43
CA PHE A 100 7.20 4.23 16.21
C PHE A 100 7.73 5.64 16.55
N ARG A 101 8.80 6.07 15.89
CA ARG A 101 9.42 7.38 16.14
C ARG A 101 8.96 8.43 15.12
N PRO A 102 8.54 9.64 15.54
CA PRO A 102 8.44 10.13 16.92
C PRO A 102 7.20 9.64 17.68
N SER A 103 6.11 9.31 17.00
CA SER A 103 4.92 8.66 17.57
C SER A 103 4.19 7.86 16.48
N ARG A 104 3.35 6.90 16.86
CA ARG A 104 2.49 6.16 15.91
C ARG A 104 1.75 7.10 14.98
N MET A 105 1.06 8.11 15.54
CA MET A 105 0.28 9.03 14.73
C MET A 105 1.13 9.83 13.74
N ALA A 106 2.32 10.27 14.15
CA ALA A 106 3.21 11.00 13.25
C ALA A 106 3.65 10.14 12.06
N VAL A 107 4.00 8.87 12.32
CA VAL A 107 4.37 7.91 11.27
C VAL A 107 3.17 7.58 10.37
N VAL A 108 1.99 7.38 10.96
CA VAL A 108 0.74 7.18 10.20
C VAL A 108 0.46 8.37 9.30
N ALA A 109 0.53 9.60 9.81
CA ALA A 109 0.28 10.82 9.02
C ALA A 109 1.19 10.93 7.80
N GLN A 110 2.50 10.73 7.99
CA GLN A 110 3.49 10.82 6.90
C GLN A 110 3.27 9.75 5.82
N ASN A 111 2.96 8.52 6.24
CA ASN A 111 2.68 7.43 5.31
C ASN A 111 1.32 7.60 4.62
N VAL A 112 0.30 8.14 5.29
CA VAL A 112 -0.99 8.49 4.68
C VAL A 112 -0.82 9.62 3.67
N GLU A 113 -0.01 10.63 3.96
CA GLU A 113 0.33 11.69 3.00
C GLU A 113 0.96 11.09 1.73
N ALA A 114 1.97 10.22 1.89
CA ALA A 114 2.61 9.54 0.76
C ALA A 114 1.60 8.66 -0.01
N PHE A 115 0.74 7.93 0.72
CA PHE A 115 -0.31 7.10 0.15
C PHE A 115 -1.33 7.92 -0.65
N ILE A 116 -1.79 9.07 -0.15
CA ILE A 116 -2.75 9.92 -0.86
C ILE A 116 -2.18 10.34 -2.22
N ARG A 117 -0.91 10.75 -2.27
CA ARG A 117 -0.25 11.14 -3.53
C ARG A 117 -0.13 9.96 -4.49
N GLU A 118 0.36 8.82 -4.01
CA GLU A 118 0.48 7.60 -4.84
C GLU A 118 -0.90 7.10 -5.30
N PHE A 119 -1.91 7.14 -4.44
CA PHE A 119 -3.26 6.70 -4.74
C PHE A 119 -3.87 7.51 -5.89
N PHE A 120 -3.75 8.84 -5.86
CA PHE A 120 -4.26 9.70 -6.93
C PHE A 120 -3.43 9.62 -8.21
N ASP A 121 -2.15 9.31 -8.13
CA ASP A 121 -1.34 9.03 -9.32
C ASP A 121 -1.83 7.77 -10.04
N GLN A 122 -2.07 6.69 -9.29
CA GLN A 122 -2.53 5.41 -9.84
C GLN A 122 -4.03 5.36 -10.17
N ASN A 123 -4.84 6.12 -9.45
CA ASN A 123 -6.29 6.11 -9.55
C ASN A 123 -6.84 7.55 -9.64
N PRO A 124 -6.59 8.25 -10.75
CA PRO A 124 -7.02 9.62 -10.88
C PRO A 124 -8.53 9.78 -10.84
N LEU A 125 -9.32 8.77 -11.23
CA LEU A 125 -10.78 8.83 -11.21
C LEU A 125 -11.41 8.61 -9.82
N SER A 126 -10.61 8.16 -8.88
CA SER A 126 -11.08 7.83 -7.54
C SER A 126 -11.18 9.07 -6.67
N GLN A 127 -11.94 8.96 -5.58
CA GLN A 127 -12.10 10.01 -4.59
C GLN A 127 -11.72 9.46 -3.21
N ILE A 128 -11.11 10.32 -2.39
CA ILE A 128 -10.76 10.02 -1.01
C ILE A 128 -11.55 10.93 -0.08
N ALA A 129 -11.91 10.41 1.09
CA ALA A 129 -12.35 11.18 2.24
C ALA A 129 -11.57 10.72 3.48
N LEU A 130 -11.33 11.63 4.42
CA LEU A 130 -10.66 11.34 5.69
C LEU A 130 -11.65 11.42 6.84
N VAL A 131 -11.64 10.40 7.70
CA VAL A 131 -12.43 10.33 8.93
C VAL A 131 -11.46 10.06 10.08
N THR A 132 -11.68 10.68 11.22
CA THR A 132 -10.86 10.50 12.42
C THR A 132 -11.70 9.99 13.57
N ILE A 133 -11.17 9.05 14.35
CA ILE A 133 -11.79 8.55 15.56
C ILE A 133 -11.05 9.15 16.76
N LYS A 134 -11.76 9.89 17.62
CA LYS A 134 -11.17 10.57 18.78
C LYS A 134 -12.22 10.69 19.89
N ASP A 135 -11.82 10.45 21.14
CA ASP A 135 -12.69 10.58 22.32
C ASP A 135 -14.01 9.79 22.20
N GLY A 136 -13.97 8.59 21.62
CA GLY A 136 -15.13 7.72 21.42
C GLY A 136 -16.06 8.15 20.29
N VAL A 137 -15.71 9.19 19.51
CA VAL A 137 -16.55 9.76 18.45
C VAL A 137 -15.81 9.74 17.11
N ALA A 138 -16.56 9.55 16.02
CA ALA A 138 -16.03 9.67 14.67
C ALA A 138 -16.36 11.04 14.07
N TYR A 139 -15.37 11.68 13.47
CA TYR A 139 -15.50 12.99 12.82
C TYR A 139 -15.04 12.91 11.36
N SER A 140 -15.81 13.48 10.44
CA SER A 140 -15.33 13.69 9.07
C SER A 140 -14.34 14.85 9.05
N LEU A 141 -13.10 14.58 8.65
CA LEU A 141 -12.04 15.57 8.52
C LEU A 141 -12.08 16.24 7.14
N THR A 142 -12.36 15.45 6.10
CA THR A 142 -12.57 15.95 4.74
C THR A 142 -13.69 15.19 4.04
N GLU A 143 -14.47 15.90 3.24
CA GLU A 143 -15.47 15.31 2.36
C GLU A 143 -14.80 14.55 1.19
N LEU A 144 -15.58 13.73 0.48
CA LEU A 144 -15.12 13.06 -0.73
C LEU A 144 -14.62 14.08 -1.77
N GLY A 145 -13.34 13.98 -2.09
CA GLY A 145 -12.66 14.90 -2.97
C GLY A 145 -11.63 14.20 -3.86
N GLY A 146 -11.21 14.93 -4.90
CA GLY A 146 -10.16 14.52 -5.82
C GLY A 146 -8.86 15.32 -5.67
N SER A 147 -8.74 16.17 -4.64
CA SER A 147 -7.63 17.11 -4.47
C SER A 147 -6.67 16.63 -3.38
N PRO A 148 -5.49 16.08 -3.73
CA PRO A 148 -4.54 15.51 -2.76
C PRO A 148 -4.14 16.51 -1.67
N GLU A 149 -3.79 17.73 -2.08
CA GLU A 149 -3.26 18.76 -1.18
C GLU A 149 -4.30 19.25 -0.16
N SER A 150 -5.59 19.25 -0.52
CA SER A 150 -6.67 19.56 0.42
C SER A 150 -6.74 18.53 1.55
N HIS A 151 -6.62 17.23 1.22
CA HIS A 151 -6.65 16.16 2.21
C HIS A 151 -5.40 16.15 3.08
N ILE A 152 -4.22 16.34 2.47
CA ILE A 152 -2.93 16.36 3.18
C ILE A 152 -2.87 17.54 4.16
N LYS A 153 -3.29 18.73 3.72
CA LYS A 153 -3.33 19.91 4.59
C LYS A 153 -4.27 19.70 5.78
N ALA A 154 -5.45 19.13 5.56
CA ALA A 154 -6.41 18.86 6.63
C ALA A 154 -5.87 17.81 7.62
N LEU A 155 -5.22 16.76 7.12
CA LEU A 155 -4.57 15.72 7.92
C LEU A 155 -3.49 16.32 8.84
N MET A 156 -2.55 17.08 8.26
CA MET A 156 -1.42 17.65 8.99
C MET A 156 -1.85 18.71 10.02
N ALA A 157 -3.01 19.33 9.83
CA ALA A 157 -3.55 20.29 10.78
C ALA A 157 -4.12 19.65 12.06
N LYS A 158 -4.42 18.34 12.08
CA LYS A 158 -5.16 17.69 13.18
C LYS A 158 -4.55 16.35 13.59
N LEU A 159 -3.40 16.41 14.26
CA LEU A 159 -2.64 15.23 14.72
C LEU A 159 -2.77 14.96 16.24
N GLU A 160 -3.55 15.76 16.95
CA GLU A 160 -3.72 15.61 18.40
C GLU A 160 -4.52 14.35 18.75
N CYS A 161 -3.89 13.46 19.50
CA CYS A 161 -4.47 12.18 19.92
C CYS A 161 -5.02 12.28 21.35
N SER A 162 -6.25 11.81 21.58
CA SER A 162 -6.84 11.68 22.92
C SER A 162 -8.01 10.70 22.97
N GLY A 163 -8.32 10.28 24.20
CA GLY A 163 -9.50 9.46 24.51
C GLY A 163 -9.43 8.06 23.90
N ASP A 164 -10.60 7.48 23.68
CA ASP A 164 -10.75 6.10 23.22
C ASP A 164 -11.24 6.03 21.77
N SER A 165 -11.05 4.88 21.13
CA SER A 165 -11.50 4.64 19.77
C SER A 165 -12.91 4.04 19.76
N SER A 166 -13.74 4.41 18.78
CA SER A 166 -15.04 3.77 18.49
C SER A 166 -15.12 3.40 17.01
N LEU A 167 -15.09 2.10 16.72
CA LEU A 167 -15.21 1.57 15.37
C LEU A 167 -16.64 1.66 14.85
N GLN A 168 -17.63 1.43 15.71
CA GLN A 168 -19.05 1.50 15.34
C GLN A 168 -19.40 2.88 14.81
N ASN A 169 -19.09 3.95 15.56
CA ASN A 169 -19.39 5.32 15.16
C ASN A 169 -18.72 5.68 13.82
N ALA A 170 -17.50 5.18 13.59
CA ALA A 170 -16.79 5.41 12.33
C ALA A 170 -17.45 4.68 11.16
N LEU A 171 -17.83 3.42 11.34
CA LEU A 171 -18.49 2.62 10.31
C LEU A 171 -19.88 3.16 9.98
N GLU A 172 -20.66 3.59 10.98
CA GLU A 172 -21.98 4.19 10.78
C GLU A 172 -21.87 5.52 10.02
N LEU A 173 -20.95 6.41 10.42
CA LEU A 173 -20.71 7.67 9.71
C LEU A 173 -20.32 7.44 8.25
N VAL A 174 -19.38 6.53 8.00
CA VAL A 174 -18.91 6.21 6.66
C VAL A 174 -20.00 5.53 5.83
N HIS A 175 -20.82 4.68 6.45
CA HIS A 175 -21.97 4.03 5.82
C HIS A 175 -22.98 5.06 5.30
N GLU A 176 -23.36 6.05 6.11
CA GLU A 176 -24.30 7.10 5.70
C GLU A 176 -23.83 7.90 4.47
N TYR A 177 -22.51 8.12 4.34
CA TYR A 177 -21.96 8.80 3.18
C TYR A 177 -21.84 7.89 1.96
N LEU A 178 -21.33 6.66 2.14
CA LEU A 178 -21.16 5.70 1.05
C LEU A 178 -22.49 5.23 0.48
N ASP A 179 -23.58 5.24 1.25
CA ASP A 179 -24.88 4.80 0.77
C ASP A 179 -25.44 5.73 -0.32
N LYS A 180 -25.09 7.03 -0.25
CA LYS A 180 -25.45 8.06 -1.24
C LYS A 180 -24.69 7.91 -2.56
N ILE A 181 -23.64 7.09 -2.60
CA ILE A 181 -22.78 6.94 -3.77
C ILE A 181 -23.44 6.03 -4.80
N PRO A 182 -23.37 6.37 -6.11
CA PRO A 182 -23.90 5.53 -7.17
C PRO A 182 -23.36 4.09 -7.15
N SER A 183 -24.18 3.14 -7.60
CA SER A 183 -23.86 1.70 -7.57
C SER A 183 -22.69 1.27 -8.47
N TYR A 184 -22.26 2.12 -9.40
CA TYR A 184 -21.09 1.85 -10.26
C TYR A 184 -19.74 2.05 -9.55
N GLY A 185 -19.74 2.73 -8.40
CA GLY A 185 -18.55 3.03 -7.63
C GLY A 185 -18.22 1.91 -6.65
N ASN A 186 -16.95 1.56 -6.55
CA ASN A 186 -16.49 0.71 -5.45
C ASN A 186 -16.50 1.51 -4.15
N ARG A 187 -17.23 0.99 -3.15
CA ARG A 187 -17.32 1.56 -1.80
C ARG A 187 -16.24 0.92 -0.93
N GLU A 188 -15.19 1.65 -0.61
CA GLU A 188 -14.03 1.12 0.11
C GLU A 188 -13.77 1.91 1.40
N VAL A 189 -13.39 1.19 2.45
CA VAL A 189 -12.98 1.78 3.74
C VAL A 189 -11.64 1.19 4.13
N LEU A 190 -10.65 2.04 4.40
CA LEU A 190 -9.34 1.66 4.92
C LEU A 190 -9.20 2.23 6.32
N ILE A 191 -9.14 1.38 7.33
CA ILE A 191 -9.03 1.77 8.74
C ILE A 191 -7.59 1.56 9.20
N LEU A 192 -6.94 2.64 9.63
CA LEU A 192 -5.62 2.60 10.25
C LEU A 192 -5.81 2.64 11.75
N TYR A 193 -5.67 1.47 12.38
CA TYR A 193 -6.11 1.23 13.75
C TYR A 193 -4.92 1.06 14.69
N SER A 194 -4.87 1.86 15.75
CA SER A 194 -3.76 1.89 16.71
C SER A 194 -4.14 1.21 18.03
N ALA A 195 -5.39 1.35 18.46
CA ALA A 195 -5.91 0.78 19.69
C ALA A 195 -6.04 -0.75 19.62
N LEU A 196 -6.10 -1.39 20.80
CA LEU A 196 -6.39 -2.82 20.95
C LEU A 196 -7.80 -3.08 21.49
N THR A 197 -8.47 -2.01 21.92
CA THR A 197 -9.85 -2.01 22.38
C THR A 197 -10.67 -1.07 21.50
N THR A 198 -11.99 -1.23 21.54
CA THR A 198 -12.93 -0.29 20.93
C THR A 198 -14.07 -0.06 21.91
N CYS A 199 -14.51 1.19 22.04
CA CYS A 199 -15.54 1.64 22.97
C CYS A 199 -16.75 2.06 22.16
N ASP A 200 -17.60 1.09 21.84
CA ASP A 200 -18.76 1.27 20.98
C ASP A 200 -20.06 1.31 21.80
N PRO A 201 -21.06 2.12 21.41
CA PRO A 201 -22.30 2.28 22.17
C PRO A 201 -23.26 1.07 22.06
N GLY A 202 -23.18 0.29 20.98
CA GLY A 202 -24.08 -0.83 20.71
C GLY A 202 -23.36 -2.08 20.18
N ASP A 203 -24.10 -2.96 19.51
CA ASP A 203 -23.54 -4.17 18.93
C ASP A 203 -22.88 -3.88 17.57
N ILE A 204 -21.56 -3.95 17.54
CA ILE A 204 -20.76 -3.80 16.33
C ILE A 204 -21.06 -4.90 15.29
N MET A 205 -21.50 -6.09 15.70
CA MET A 205 -21.80 -7.20 14.79
C MET A 205 -22.97 -6.85 13.86
N GLU A 206 -24.00 -6.17 14.36
CA GLU A 206 -25.08 -5.66 13.53
C GLU A 206 -24.59 -4.62 12.52
N THR A 207 -23.66 -3.76 12.95
CA THR A 207 -23.05 -2.74 12.08
C THR A 207 -22.22 -3.37 10.96
N ILE A 208 -21.47 -4.44 11.26
CA ILE A 208 -20.76 -5.24 10.25
C ILE A 208 -21.73 -5.80 9.21
N GLN A 209 -22.88 -6.35 9.66
CA GLN A 209 -23.91 -6.85 8.74
C GLN A 209 -24.54 -5.74 7.89
N LYS A 210 -24.73 -4.54 8.44
CA LYS A 210 -25.18 -3.35 7.67
C LYS A 210 -24.15 -2.98 6.60
N CYS A 211 -22.85 -2.93 6.93
CA CYS A 211 -21.78 -2.66 5.97
C CYS A 211 -21.75 -3.69 4.83
N LYS A 212 -21.89 -4.98 5.15
CA LYS A 212 -21.97 -6.07 4.17
C LYS A 212 -23.16 -5.90 3.23
N LYS A 213 -24.35 -5.59 3.77
CA LYS A 213 -25.56 -5.35 2.99
C LYS A 213 -25.42 -4.18 2.03
N SER A 214 -24.72 -3.12 2.44
CA SER A 214 -24.43 -1.95 1.61
C SER A 214 -23.23 -2.12 0.66
N LYS A 215 -22.70 -3.34 0.54
CA LYS A 215 -21.58 -3.71 -0.35
C LYS A 215 -20.33 -2.86 -0.12
N MET A 216 -20.09 -2.49 1.14
CA MET A 216 -18.87 -1.80 1.55
C MET A 216 -17.76 -2.81 1.78
N ARG A 217 -16.58 -2.56 1.21
CA ARG A 217 -15.38 -3.35 1.45
C ARG A 217 -14.52 -2.66 2.50
N CYS A 218 -14.40 -3.25 3.69
CA CYS A 218 -13.62 -2.69 4.79
C CYS A 218 -12.30 -3.45 4.94
N SER A 219 -11.18 -2.73 4.84
CA SER A 219 -9.84 -3.25 5.12
C SER A 219 -9.25 -2.51 6.32
N VAL A 220 -8.49 -3.22 7.15
CA VAL A 220 -7.94 -2.67 8.39
C VAL A 220 -6.43 -2.96 8.43
N ILE A 221 -5.65 -1.95 8.79
CA ILE A 221 -4.22 -2.11 9.11
C ILE A 221 -4.06 -1.80 10.60
N GLY A 222 -3.75 -2.83 11.39
CA GLY A 222 -3.45 -2.70 12.81
C GLY A 222 -1.97 -2.37 13.03
N LEU A 223 -1.66 -1.45 13.95
CA LEU A 223 -0.27 -1.10 14.30
C LEU A 223 0.35 -1.95 15.40
N SER A 224 -0.46 -2.68 16.18
CA SER A 224 0.01 -3.44 17.35
C SER A 224 -0.27 -4.93 17.22
N ALA A 225 -1.49 -5.35 17.53
CA ALA A 225 -1.87 -6.75 17.53
C ALA A 225 -3.12 -7.00 16.68
N GLU A 226 -3.34 -8.26 16.36
CA GLU A 226 -4.55 -8.70 15.67
C GLU A 226 -5.77 -8.61 16.60
N MET A 227 -6.81 -7.89 16.17
CA MET A 227 -8.09 -7.83 16.86
C MET A 227 -9.13 -8.71 16.18
N PHE A 228 -9.82 -9.54 16.96
CA PHE A 228 -10.86 -10.44 16.48
C PHE A 228 -11.96 -9.72 15.69
N ILE A 229 -12.48 -8.61 16.22
CA ILE A 229 -13.56 -7.84 15.58
C ILE A 229 -13.12 -7.24 14.24
N CYS A 230 -11.91 -6.68 14.17
CA CYS A 230 -11.35 -6.15 12.93
C CYS A 230 -11.13 -7.25 11.87
N LYS A 231 -10.64 -8.42 12.30
CA LYS A 231 -10.49 -9.59 11.44
C LYS A 231 -11.85 -10.04 10.89
N HIS A 232 -12.85 -10.15 11.76
CA HIS A 232 -14.20 -10.55 11.38
C HIS A 232 -14.84 -9.55 10.41
N LEU A 233 -14.72 -8.24 10.67
CA LEU A 233 -15.16 -7.18 9.76
C LEU A 233 -14.57 -7.32 8.36
N CYS A 234 -13.24 -7.53 8.25
CA CYS A 234 -12.58 -7.68 6.96
C CYS A 234 -13.04 -8.96 6.23
N GLN A 235 -13.21 -10.08 6.95
CA GLN A 235 -13.68 -11.34 6.37
C GLN A 235 -15.11 -11.24 5.85
N GLU A 236 -16.02 -10.62 6.62
CA GLU A 236 -17.43 -10.48 6.23
C GLU A 236 -17.63 -9.51 5.06
N THR A 237 -16.80 -8.48 4.95
CA THR A 237 -16.88 -7.45 3.90
C THR A 237 -15.98 -7.73 2.68
N GLY A 238 -15.20 -8.81 2.70
CA GLY A 238 -14.26 -9.16 1.62
C GLY A 238 -13.06 -8.23 1.50
N GLY A 239 -12.68 -7.56 2.60
CA GLY A 239 -11.46 -6.76 2.71
C GLY A 239 -10.27 -7.56 3.27
N LEU A 240 -9.21 -6.83 3.61
CA LEU A 240 -7.95 -7.41 4.11
C LEU A 240 -7.66 -6.89 5.52
N TYR A 241 -7.20 -7.77 6.40
CA TYR A 241 -6.66 -7.39 7.69
C TYR A 241 -5.16 -7.70 7.76
N SER A 242 -4.37 -6.68 8.05
CA SER A 242 -2.92 -6.78 8.14
C SER A 242 -2.42 -6.11 9.42
N VAL A 243 -1.33 -6.63 9.99
CA VAL A 243 -0.67 -6.05 11.17
C VAL A 243 0.71 -5.58 10.77
N ALA A 244 1.01 -4.31 11.06
CA ALA A 244 2.32 -3.72 10.84
C ALA A 244 3.32 -4.19 11.90
N LEU A 245 4.56 -4.42 11.48
CA LEU A 245 5.64 -4.88 12.37
C LEU A 245 6.62 -3.73 12.64
N ASP A 246 6.97 -3.00 11.59
CA ASP A 246 7.87 -1.85 11.58
C ASP A 246 7.35 -0.78 10.62
N GLU A 247 8.01 0.38 10.60
CA GLU A 247 7.62 1.51 9.76
C GLU A 247 7.68 1.17 8.27
N SER A 248 8.70 0.41 7.86
CA SER A 248 8.85 -0.08 6.48
C SER A 248 7.68 -0.96 6.07
N HIS A 249 7.34 -1.97 6.89
CA HIS A 249 6.22 -2.85 6.59
C HIS A 249 4.90 -2.08 6.59
N PHE A 250 4.69 -1.13 7.50
CA PHE A 250 3.49 -0.28 7.48
C PHE A 250 3.36 0.48 6.15
N LYS A 251 4.45 1.08 5.67
CA LYS A 251 4.50 1.76 4.37
C LYS A 251 4.17 0.82 3.22
N GLU A 252 4.67 -0.41 3.25
CA GLU A 252 4.34 -1.41 2.22
C GLU A 252 2.86 -1.80 2.26
N LEU A 253 2.31 -2.06 3.44
CA LEU A 253 0.91 -2.44 3.64
C LEU A 253 -0.05 -1.35 3.17
N ILE A 254 0.20 -0.08 3.51
CA ILE A 254 -0.67 1.01 3.08
C ILE A 254 -0.61 1.20 1.55
N LEU A 255 0.58 1.07 0.94
CA LEU A 255 0.75 1.19 -0.51
C LEU A 255 0.16 0.01 -1.28
N GLU A 256 0.01 -1.17 -0.67
CA GLU A 256 -0.69 -2.32 -1.27
C GLU A 256 -2.16 -2.00 -1.59
N HIS A 257 -2.77 -1.05 -0.88
CA HIS A 257 -4.14 -0.58 -1.14
C HIS A 257 -4.23 0.49 -2.26
N ALA A 258 -3.09 0.97 -2.78
CA ALA A 258 -3.07 1.92 -3.88
C ALA A 258 -3.63 1.32 -5.19
N PRO A 259 -3.19 0.16 -5.69
CA PRO A 259 -3.81 -0.44 -6.88
C PRO A 259 -5.29 -0.81 -6.63
N PRO A 260 -6.15 -0.73 -7.66
CA PRO A 260 -7.55 -1.10 -7.55
C PRO A 260 -7.67 -2.61 -7.30
N PRO A 261 -8.41 -3.04 -6.28
CA PRO A 261 -8.58 -4.46 -6.01
C PRO A 261 -9.40 -5.14 -7.12
N PRO A 262 -9.26 -6.47 -7.28
CA PRO A 262 -10.11 -7.22 -8.19
C PRO A 262 -11.58 -7.07 -7.76
N ALA A 263 -12.47 -6.82 -8.72
CA ALA A 263 -13.89 -6.76 -8.44
C ALA A 263 -14.41 -8.17 -8.10
N ILE A 264 -15.19 -8.28 -7.03
CA ILE A 264 -15.92 -9.51 -6.72
C ILE A 264 -17.01 -9.66 -7.78
N ALA A 265 -17.05 -10.82 -8.44
CA ALA A 265 -17.90 -11.06 -9.63
C ALA A 265 -19.39 -10.72 -9.38
N GLU A 266 -19.90 -10.94 -8.18
CA GLU A 266 -21.28 -10.65 -7.78
C GLU A 266 -21.63 -9.15 -7.75
N PHE A 267 -20.63 -8.27 -7.61
CA PHE A 267 -20.81 -6.82 -7.50
C PHE A 267 -20.35 -6.05 -8.74
N ALA A 268 -19.81 -6.75 -9.73
CA ALA A 268 -19.16 -6.17 -10.90
C ALA A 268 -20.16 -5.81 -12.02
N ILE A 269 -21.19 -5.02 -11.72
CA ILE A 269 -22.16 -4.57 -12.74
C ILE A 269 -21.49 -3.52 -13.64
N ALA A 270 -21.34 -3.84 -14.93
CA ALA A 270 -20.81 -2.91 -15.92
C ALA A 270 -21.82 -1.78 -16.19
N ASN A 271 -21.52 -0.58 -15.72
CA ASN A 271 -22.33 0.62 -15.95
C ASN A 271 -21.61 1.59 -16.89
N LEU A 272 -22.34 2.11 -17.88
CA LEU A 272 -21.82 3.12 -18.79
C LEU A 272 -22.02 4.51 -18.20
N ILE A 273 -20.93 5.23 -17.93
CA ILE A 273 -20.95 6.56 -17.35
C ILE A 273 -20.63 7.60 -18.44
N LYS A 274 -21.42 8.67 -18.50
CA LYS A 274 -21.13 9.80 -19.39
C LYS A 274 -20.05 10.67 -18.75
N MET A 275 -18.91 10.81 -19.43
CA MET A 275 -17.81 11.67 -19.01
C MET A 275 -17.64 12.85 -19.98
N GLY A 276 -17.16 13.98 -19.47
CA GLY A 276 -16.83 15.17 -20.25
C GLY A 276 -15.32 15.40 -20.31
N PHE A 277 -14.81 15.67 -21.51
CA PHE A 277 -13.43 16.11 -21.73
C PHE A 277 -13.42 17.62 -21.89
N PRO A 278 -13.08 18.38 -20.84
CA PRO A 278 -13.06 19.83 -20.92
C PRO A 278 -11.83 20.30 -21.69
N GLN A 279 -11.98 21.43 -22.38
CA GLN A 279 -10.85 22.11 -23.01
C GLN A 279 -10.18 23.04 -22.00
N ARG A 280 -8.85 23.12 -22.06
CA ARG A 280 -8.07 24.10 -21.30
C ARG A 280 -8.37 25.51 -21.84
N ALA A 281 -8.75 26.41 -20.95
CA ALA A 281 -8.99 27.81 -21.27
C ALA A 281 -7.66 28.52 -21.59
N ALA A 282 -7.72 29.56 -22.42
CA ALA A 282 -6.56 30.39 -22.74
C ALA A 282 -5.99 31.06 -21.49
N GLU A 283 -4.66 31.04 -21.39
CA GLU A 283 -3.89 31.71 -20.34
C GLU A 283 -4.17 33.21 -20.31
N GLY A 284 -4.31 33.78 -19.11
CA GLY A 284 -4.55 35.22 -18.90
C GLY A 284 -6.01 35.66 -18.76
N SER A 285 -6.98 34.76 -18.93
CA SER A 285 -8.40 35.11 -18.73
C SER A 285 -8.81 35.02 -17.24
N ILE A 286 -9.16 36.17 -16.64
CA ILE A 286 -9.71 36.22 -15.27
C ILE A 286 -11.13 35.68 -15.30
N SER A 287 -11.44 34.74 -14.43
CA SER A 287 -12.75 34.10 -14.39
C SER A 287 -13.10 33.65 -12.99
N ILE A 288 -14.38 33.73 -12.66
CA ILE A 288 -14.91 33.18 -11.43
C ILE A 288 -15.02 31.66 -11.59
N CYS A 289 -14.31 30.92 -10.74
CA CYS A 289 -14.36 29.47 -10.73
C CYS A 289 -15.70 29.01 -10.12
N SER A 290 -16.41 28.08 -10.78
CA SER A 290 -17.66 27.52 -10.23
C SER A 290 -17.45 26.66 -8.98
N CYS A 291 -16.21 26.22 -8.71
CA CYS A 291 -15.87 25.38 -7.55
C CYS A 291 -15.70 26.20 -6.27
N HIS A 292 -14.96 27.31 -6.35
CA HIS A 292 -14.59 28.13 -5.18
C HIS A 292 -15.37 29.44 -5.09
N LYS A 293 -16.11 29.82 -6.14
CA LYS A 293 -16.75 31.14 -6.30
C LYS A 293 -15.77 32.32 -6.18
N GLU A 294 -14.48 32.03 -6.25
CA GLU A 294 -13.38 33.00 -6.23
C GLU A 294 -12.89 33.26 -7.66
N SER A 295 -12.45 34.49 -7.91
CA SER A 295 -11.72 34.84 -9.13
C SER A 295 -10.33 34.24 -9.07
N LYS A 296 -10.10 33.14 -9.81
CA LYS A 296 -8.75 32.63 -10.03
C LYS A 296 -8.21 33.18 -11.36
N VAL A 297 -7.00 33.72 -11.30
CA VAL A 297 -6.24 34.15 -12.48
C VAL A 297 -5.40 32.95 -12.91
N GLY A 298 -5.58 32.46 -14.14
CA GLY A 298 -4.73 31.39 -14.69
C GLY A 298 -5.49 30.24 -15.35
N GLU A 299 -4.86 29.06 -15.35
CA GLU A 299 -5.36 27.85 -16.00
C GLU A 299 -6.72 27.42 -15.43
N GLY A 300 -7.66 27.12 -16.33
CA GLY A 300 -8.98 26.61 -15.98
C GLY A 300 -9.54 25.76 -17.10
N PHE A 301 -10.47 24.88 -16.76
CA PHE A 301 -11.08 23.93 -17.67
C PHE A 301 -12.53 24.32 -17.94
N ILE A 302 -12.96 24.25 -19.20
CA ILE A 302 -14.32 24.61 -19.61
C ILE A 302 -15.15 23.33 -19.77
N CYS A 303 -16.22 23.21 -18.99
CA CYS A 303 -17.15 22.09 -19.09
C CYS A 303 -17.76 22.03 -20.50
N PRO A 304 -17.72 20.88 -21.20
CA PRO A 304 -18.23 20.78 -22.57
C PRO A 304 -19.76 20.98 -22.65
N ARG A 305 -20.50 20.64 -21.59
CA ARG A 305 -21.97 20.67 -21.53
C ARG A 305 -22.54 22.05 -21.18
N CYS A 306 -22.17 22.59 -20.02
CA CYS A 306 -22.73 23.86 -19.52
C CYS A 306 -21.78 25.05 -19.66
N LYS A 307 -20.56 24.86 -20.20
CA LYS A 307 -19.52 25.89 -20.34
C LYS A 307 -19.05 26.52 -19.03
N ALA A 308 -19.45 25.96 -17.88
CA ALA A 308 -18.92 26.34 -16.57
C ALA A 308 -17.41 26.16 -16.52
N ARG A 309 -16.71 27.08 -15.84
CA ARG A 309 -15.27 26.99 -15.66
C ARG A 309 -14.93 26.35 -14.33
N VAL A 310 -13.98 25.42 -14.38
CA VAL A 310 -13.53 24.57 -13.29
C VAL A 310 -12.02 24.74 -13.13
N CYS A 311 -11.51 24.73 -11.89
CA CYS A 311 -10.09 24.97 -11.64
C CYS A 311 -9.22 23.71 -11.79
N GLU A 312 -9.72 22.55 -11.36
CA GLU A 312 -8.94 21.32 -11.24
C GLU A 312 -9.70 20.14 -11.85
N LEU A 313 -8.95 19.17 -12.36
CA LEU A 313 -9.47 17.90 -12.84
C LEU A 313 -8.77 16.76 -12.10
N PRO A 314 -9.43 15.62 -11.92
CA PRO A 314 -10.82 15.35 -12.28
C PRO A 314 -11.81 15.84 -11.22
N THR A 315 -13.00 16.29 -11.65
CA THR A 315 -14.04 16.74 -10.73
C THR A 315 -15.43 16.68 -11.36
N GLU A 316 -16.46 16.71 -10.53
CA GLU A 316 -17.84 16.80 -10.99
C GLU A 316 -18.25 18.27 -11.21
N CYS A 317 -18.86 18.55 -12.36
CA CYS A 317 -19.35 19.89 -12.64
C CYS A 317 -20.56 20.25 -11.76
N ARG A 318 -20.40 21.20 -10.83
CA ARG A 318 -21.46 21.65 -9.91
C ARG A 318 -22.73 22.21 -10.56
N ILE A 319 -22.69 22.57 -11.85
CA ILE A 319 -23.86 23.09 -12.58
C ILE A 319 -24.66 21.98 -13.28
N CYS A 320 -23.97 21.01 -13.90
CA CYS A 320 -24.63 20.02 -14.77
C CYS A 320 -24.42 18.56 -14.36
N GLY A 321 -23.71 18.29 -13.26
CA GLY A 321 -23.43 16.96 -12.73
C GLY A 321 -22.53 16.08 -13.62
N LEU A 322 -21.95 16.64 -14.69
CA LEU A 322 -21.08 15.86 -15.58
C LEU A 322 -19.70 15.68 -14.95
N THR A 323 -19.23 14.44 -14.84
CA THR A 323 -17.86 14.12 -14.43
C THR A 323 -16.87 14.59 -15.50
N LEU A 324 -15.97 15.49 -15.12
CA LEU A 324 -14.95 16.07 -15.99
C LEU A 324 -13.60 15.39 -15.76
N VAL A 325 -13.01 14.89 -16.83
CA VAL A 325 -11.76 14.12 -16.83
C VAL A 325 -10.90 14.51 -18.02
N SER A 326 -9.57 14.40 -17.84
CA SER A 326 -8.62 14.60 -18.93
C SER A 326 -8.21 13.25 -19.53
N SER A 327 -7.84 13.22 -20.81
CA SER A 327 -7.33 12.00 -21.45
C SER A 327 -6.10 11.41 -20.72
N PRO A 328 -5.15 12.20 -20.22
CA PRO A 328 -4.05 11.68 -19.39
C PRO A 328 -4.50 10.97 -18.12
N HIS A 329 -5.61 11.40 -17.49
CA HIS A 329 -6.13 10.74 -16.29
C HIS A 329 -6.63 9.33 -16.61
N LEU A 330 -7.38 9.18 -17.70
CA LEU A 330 -7.78 7.85 -18.16
C LEU A 330 -6.56 7.02 -18.54
N ALA A 331 -5.61 7.60 -19.29
CA ALA A 331 -4.37 6.96 -19.72
C ALA A 331 -3.58 6.36 -18.56
N ARG A 332 -3.49 7.08 -17.43
CA ARG A 332 -2.83 6.56 -16.22
C ARG A 332 -3.51 5.30 -15.72
N SER A 333 -4.83 5.16 -15.72
CA SER A 333 -5.49 3.93 -15.25
C SER A 333 -5.33 2.71 -16.18
N TYR A 334 -4.82 2.84 -17.40
CA TYR A 334 -4.70 1.72 -18.35
C TYR A 334 -3.72 0.62 -17.91
N HIS A 335 -2.71 0.94 -17.11
CA HIS A 335 -1.75 -0.07 -16.64
C HIS A 335 -2.42 -1.13 -15.75
N HIS A 336 -3.55 -0.79 -15.10
CA HIS A 336 -4.34 -1.75 -14.36
C HIS A 336 -5.13 -2.69 -15.28
N LEU A 337 -5.57 -2.20 -16.44
CA LEU A 337 -6.35 -2.98 -17.41
C LEU A 337 -5.48 -3.95 -18.23
N PHE A 338 -4.24 -3.55 -18.50
CA PHE A 338 -3.28 -4.35 -19.25
C PHE A 338 -2.00 -4.56 -18.43
N PRO A 339 -2.03 -5.47 -17.44
CA PRO A 339 -0.86 -5.74 -16.62
C PRO A 339 0.30 -6.26 -17.47
N ILE A 340 1.51 -5.89 -17.07
CA ILE A 340 2.75 -6.37 -17.71
C ILE A 340 3.06 -7.77 -17.18
N ALA A 341 3.50 -8.66 -18.07
CA ALA A 341 4.04 -9.95 -17.66
C ALA A 341 5.29 -9.74 -16.77
N PRO A 342 5.42 -10.49 -15.65
CA PRO A 342 6.62 -10.46 -14.84
C PRO A 342 7.81 -10.98 -15.64
N PHE A 343 9.02 -10.56 -15.24
CA PHE A 343 10.25 -11.08 -15.83
C PHE A 343 10.64 -12.41 -15.18
N ASP A 344 11.22 -13.33 -15.97
CA ASP A 344 11.74 -14.60 -15.48
C ASP A 344 13.13 -14.40 -14.86
N GLU A 345 13.33 -14.80 -13.61
CA GLU A 345 14.67 -14.79 -13.01
C GLU A 345 15.49 -15.98 -13.51
N VAL A 346 16.62 -15.70 -14.15
CA VAL A 346 17.59 -16.70 -14.57
C VAL A 346 18.75 -16.69 -13.59
N LYS A 347 18.88 -17.79 -12.84
CA LYS A 347 20.09 -18.00 -12.04
C LYS A 347 21.29 -18.06 -13.00
N PRO A 348 22.45 -17.49 -12.63
CA PRO A 348 23.68 -17.66 -13.41
C PRO A 348 24.03 -19.14 -13.48
N SER A 349 23.62 -19.82 -14.55
CA SER A 349 24.03 -21.18 -14.80
C SER A 349 25.51 -21.18 -15.17
N ARG A 350 26.33 -21.90 -14.39
CA ARG A 350 27.77 -22.12 -14.62
C ARG A 350 28.09 -22.99 -15.85
N GLN A 351 27.18 -23.14 -16.82
CA GLN A 351 27.33 -24.16 -17.85
C GLN A 351 27.26 -23.59 -19.27
N ASN A 352 28.35 -23.89 -19.97
CA ASN A 352 28.58 -23.79 -21.41
C ASN A 352 27.49 -24.53 -22.19
N GLU A 353 26.36 -23.89 -22.43
CA GLU A 353 25.42 -24.27 -23.50
C GLU A 353 25.86 -23.53 -24.78
N PRO A 354 26.46 -24.21 -25.78
CA PRO A 354 27.13 -23.58 -26.93
C PRO A 354 26.18 -22.83 -27.87
N HIS A 355 24.86 -22.87 -27.64
CA HIS A 355 23.85 -22.19 -28.46
C HIS A 355 23.17 -20.99 -27.78
N ARG A 356 23.56 -20.58 -26.56
CA ARG A 356 22.95 -19.41 -25.87
C ARG A 356 23.98 -18.31 -25.62
N ARG A 357 24.20 -17.44 -26.61
CA ARG A 357 24.90 -16.15 -26.42
C ARG A 357 24.04 -15.24 -25.54
N SER A 358 24.21 -15.32 -24.22
CA SER A 358 23.66 -14.32 -23.31
C SER A 358 24.33 -12.96 -23.58
N GLN A 359 23.56 -11.96 -23.97
CA GLN A 359 24.08 -10.59 -24.14
C GLN A 359 24.73 -10.14 -22.82
N LYS A 360 25.98 -9.66 -22.90
CA LYS A 360 26.72 -9.13 -21.75
C LYS A 360 26.29 -7.71 -21.37
N THR A 361 25.28 -7.15 -22.03
CA THR A 361 24.80 -5.79 -21.82
C THR A 361 23.30 -5.79 -21.54
N CYS A 362 22.87 -4.91 -20.65
CA CYS A 362 21.46 -4.67 -20.39
C CYS A 362 20.82 -4.04 -21.63
N PHE A 363 19.68 -4.55 -22.10
CA PHE A 363 19.01 -3.98 -23.27
C PHE A 363 18.51 -2.54 -23.01
N GLY A 364 18.00 -2.26 -21.80
CA GLY A 364 17.37 -0.98 -21.47
C GLY A 364 18.37 0.18 -21.33
N CYS A 365 19.48 -0.05 -20.62
CA CYS A 365 20.49 0.99 -20.36
C CYS A 365 21.81 0.78 -21.13
N GLN A 366 21.94 -0.29 -21.90
CA GLN A 366 23.14 -0.66 -22.67
C GLN A 366 24.42 -0.88 -21.84
N GLN A 367 24.31 -0.86 -20.50
CA GLN A 367 25.45 -1.06 -19.60
C GLN A 367 25.87 -2.53 -19.53
N SER A 368 27.18 -2.75 -19.36
CA SER A 368 27.75 -4.09 -19.20
C SER A 368 27.29 -4.74 -17.90
N LEU A 369 26.96 -6.02 -17.99
CA LEU A 369 26.46 -6.83 -16.91
C LEU A 369 27.66 -7.39 -16.11
N VAL A 370 28.24 -6.58 -15.21
CA VAL A 370 29.50 -6.90 -14.51
C VAL A 370 29.36 -7.87 -13.33
N ASN A 371 28.16 -8.04 -12.73
CA ASN A 371 27.99 -8.86 -11.53
C ASN A 371 27.02 -10.06 -11.72
N PRO A 372 27.51 -11.31 -11.77
CA PRO A 372 26.71 -12.47 -12.19
C PRO A 372 25.65 -12.93 -11.16
N ALA A 373 25.48 -12.29 -10.01
CA ALA A 373 24.71 -12.86 -8.91
C ALA A 373 23.23 -13.15 -9.25
N ILE A 374 22.57 -12.31 -10.07
CA ILE A 374 21.16 -12.53 -10.49
C ILE A 374 20.95 -11.87 -11.87
N LEU A 375 20.58 -12.65 -12.89
CA LEU A 375 20.24 -12.16 -14.23
C LEU A 375 18.74 -12.36 -14.46
N ILE A 376 18.00 -11.29 -14.74
CA ILE A 376 16.55 -11.37 -15.00
C ILE A 376 16.34 -11.37 -16.52
N VAL A 377 15.62 -12.35 -17.08
CA VAL A 377 15.37 -12.57 -18.51
C VAL A 377 13.87 -12.44 -18.84
N LEU A 378 13.52 -11.72 -19.91
CA LEU A 378 12.20 -11.87 -20.54
C LEU A 378 12.18 -13.14 -21.42
N SER A 379 11.19 -14.02 -21.23
CA SER A 379 10.75 -14.94 -22.27
C SER A 379 9.33 -14.56 -22.71
N GLN A 380 9.18 -13.98 -23.90
CA GLN A 380 7.88 -13.92 -24.55
C GLN A 380 7.72 -15.19 -25.39
N ALA A 381 6.59 -15.88 -25.21
CA ALA A 381 6.29 -17.18 -25.82
C ALA A 381 6.12 -17.18 -27.35
N THR A 382 6.57 -16.14 -28.07
CA THR A 382 6.41 -16.04 -29.53
C THR A 382 7.72 -15.88 -30.30
N ASN A 383 8.89 -15.83 -29.66
CA ASN A 383 10.17 -15.99 -30.37
C ASN A 383 11.35 -16.29 -29.41
N PRO A 384 12.13 -17.38 -29.60
CA PRO A 384 13.24 -17.73 -28.70
C PRO A 384 14.46 -16.78 -28.78
N ALA A 385 14.43 -15.78 -29.66
CA ALA A 385 15.56 -14.89 -29.94
C ALA A 385 15.64 -13.61 -29.08
N PHE A 386 14.59 -13.26 -28.32
CA PHE A 386 14.56 -12.02 -27.55
C PHE A 386 14.57 -12.30 -26.04
N LYS A 387 15.72 -12.07 -25.41
CA LYS A 387 15.93 -12.15 -23.96
C LYS A 387 16.39 -10.80 -23.43
N LEU A 388 15.53 -10.13 -22.67
CA LEU A 388 15.89 -8.88 -22.02
C LEU A 388 16.61 -9.19 -20.71
N LEU A 389 17.90 -8.87 -20.62
CA LEU A 389 18.71 -9.09 -19.41
C LEU A 389 18.77 -7.81 -18.57
N VAL A 390 18.37 -7.88 -17.29
CA VAL A 390 18.53 -6.78 -16.31
C VAL A 390 19.41 -7.28 -15.16
N GLN A 391 20.47 -6.53 -14.82
CA GLN A 391 21.28 -6.78 -13.62
C GLN A 391 20.85 -5.90 -12.45
N ASN A 392 20.99 -6.50 -11.27
CA ASN A 392 21.21 -5.79 -10.01
C ASN A 392 22.56 -5.06 -10.09
N ALA A 393 22.55 -3.81 -10.55
CA ALA A 393 23.63 -2.89 -10.23
C ALA A 393 23.53 -2.59 -8.74
N ASN A 394 24.65 -2.64 -8.02
CA ASN A 394 24.76 -2.24 -6.60
C ASN A 394 24.46 -0.75 -6.35
N SER A 395 23.89 -0.05 -7.34
CA SER A 395 23.16 1.19 -7.17
C SER A 395 21.67 0.89 -7.30
N THR A 396 20.94 1.10 -6.21
CA THR A 396 19.48 1.05 -6.04
C THR A 396 18.65 1.80 -7.10
N PHE A 397 19.28 2.44 -8.08
CA PHE A 397 18.65 3.23 -9.13
C PHE A 397 18.27 2.43 -10.39
N ALA A 398 19.02 1.42 -10.82
CA ALA A 398 18.83 0.88 -12.19
C ALA A 398 17.63 -0.09 -12.35
N LEU A 399 17.35 -0.94 -11.35
CA LEU A 399 16.17 -1.82 -11.38
C LEU A 399 14.87 -1.06 -11.11
N THR A 400 14.95 0.00 -10.30
CA THR A 400 13.83 0.87 -9.93
C THR A 400 13.44 1.79 -11.10
N VAL A 401 14.40 2.32 -11.86
CA VAL A 401 14.10 3.29 -12.95
C VAL A 401 13.25 2.68 -14.08
N THR A 402 13.41 1.39 -14.41
CA THR A 402 12.62 0.78 -15.50
C THR A 402 11.22 0.34 -15.08
N PHE A 403 11.04 -0.12 -13.84
CA PHE A 403 9.75 -0.65 -13.37
C PHE A 403 8.85 0.44 -12.77
N THR A 404 9.43 1.40 -12.06
CA THR A 404 8.66 2.44 -11.35
C THR A 404 8.22 3.56 -12.28
N PHE A 405 9.01 3.92 -13.29
CA PHE A 405 8.75 5.09 -14.14
C PHE A 405 8.02 4.78 -15.45
N MET A 406 8.32 3.65 -16.11
CA MET A 406 7.73 3.38 -17.43
C MET A 406 6.50 2.48 -17.43
N ARG A 407 6.21 1.71 -16.37
CA ARG A 407 5.04 0.77 -16.26
C ARG A 407 4.67 0.04 -17.57
N ALA A 408 5.64 -0.11 -18.47
CA ALA A 408 5.55 -0.69 -19.80
C ALA A 408 6.98 -0.94 -20.27
N CYS A 409 7.23 -2.13 -20.80
CA CYS A 409 8.48 -2.38 -21.54
C CYS A 409 8.33 -1.66 -22.89
N THR A 410 9.21 -0.72 -23.22
CA THR A 410 9.19 0.04 -24.49
C THR A 410 9.12 -0.86 -25.73
N ILE A 411 9.65 -2.08 -25.66
CA ILE A 411 9.58 -3.10 -26.71
C ILE A 411 8.14 -3.63 -26.93
N ALA A 412 7.35 -3.78 -25.87
CA ALA A 412 5.98 -4.31 -25.97
C ALA A 412 5.03 -3.33 -26.68
N GLN A 413 5.29 -2.01 -26.57
CA GLN A 413 4.54 -0.99 -27.31
C GLN A 413 4.88 -1.00 -28.81
N VAL A 414 6.15 -1.23 -29.17
CA VAL A 414 6.59 -1.31 -30.57
C VAL A 414 6.03 -2.57 -31.26
N ALA A 415 6.00 -3.71 -30.58
CA ALA A 415 5.44 -4.95 -31.13
C ALA A 415 3.91 -4.86 -31.36
N ARG A 416 3.15 -4.29 -30.41
CA ARG A 416 1.70 -4.06 -30.58
C ARG A 416 1.38 -3.05 -31.69
N ALA A 417 2.19 -2.00 -31.84
CA ALA A 417 2.02 -1.02 -32.90
C ALA A 417 2.25 -1.64 -34.30
N LEU A 418 3.21 -2.56 -34.43
CA LEU A 418 3.48 -3.31 -35.66
C LEU A 418 2.38 -4.31 -36.00
N GLU A 419 1.83 -5.04 -35.01
CA GLU A 419 0.70 -5.96 -35.24
C GLU A 419 -0.58 -5.22 -35.70
N LEU A 420 -0.89 -4.06 -35.10
CA LEU A 420 -2.02 -3.22 -35.51
C LEU A 420 -1.84 -2.66 -36.93
N HIS A 421 -0.62 -2.30 -37.32
CA HIS A 421 -0.33 -1.85 -38.69
C HIS A 421 -0.49 -2.98 -39.72
N SER A 422 -0.05 -4.20 -39.38
CA SER A 422 -0.24 -5.38 -40.24
C SER A 422 -1.71 -5.75 -40.43
N GLN A 423 -2.53 -5.67 -39.38
CA GLN A 423 -3.97 -5.93 -39.49
C GLN A 423 -4.71 -4.84 -40.30
N ALA A 424 -4.28 -3.58 -40.22
CA ALA A 424 -4.84 -2.50 -41.02
C ALA A 424 -4.48 -2.60 -42.52
N LEU A 425 -3.35 -3.21 -42.86
CA LEU A 425 -2.93 -3.45 -44.24
C LEU A 425 -3.57 -4.69 -44.88
N LEU A 426 -4.12 -5.61 -44.09
CA LEU A 426 -4.82 -6.81 -44.56
C LEU A 426 -6.30 -6.57 -44.89
N HIS A 427 -6.84 -5.39 -44.60
CA HIS A 427 -8.24 -5.02 -44.86
C HIS A 427 -8.41 -3.86 -45.86
N ARG A 428 -7.43 -3.63 -46.74
CA ARG A 428 -7.55 -2.73 -47.90
C ARG A 428 -7.42 -3.46 -49.22
#